data_AF-A0A382A3Q0-F1
#
_entry.id   AF-A0A382A3Q0-F1
#
_cell.length_a   1.000
_cell.length_b   1.000
_cell.length_c   1.000
_cell.angle_alpha   90.00
_cell.angle_beta   90.00
_cell.angle_gamma   90.00
#
_symmetry.space_group_name_H-M   'P 1'
#
loop_
_entity.id
_entity.type
_entity.pdbx_description
1 polymer ?
#
loop_
_entity_poly.entity_id
_entity_poly.type
_entity_poly.pdbx_seq_one_letter_code
_entity_poly.pdbx_strand_id
1 'polypeptide(L)'
;MGEATIDSTDKPVGAASKKSAKKEEPKDTIWSRRDFFSLAGWAGFAATLGFSTLFFTRLLFPRVLFEPSPIFKAGRPSDYTVGDVSTKYVKDQRVWIVRDLEGIYVVYALCTHLGCTPRWFKTDAKYKCPCHGSG
;
A
#
# COMPACT_ATOMS: atom_id res chain seq x y z
N MET A 1 -90.80 -30.25 -55.76
CA MET A 1 -90.89 -29.12 -56.70
C MET A 1 -90.36 -27.94 -55.90
N GLY A 2 -89.04 -27.75 -55.86
CA GLY A 2 -88.28 -26.87 -56.76
C GLY A 2 -88.27 -25.47 -56.13
N GLU A 3 -87.20 -24.71 -55.97
CA GLU A 3 -85.78 -24.70 -56.38
C GLU A 3 -85.05 -23.78 -55.36
N ALA A 4 -83.75 -23.99 -55.07
CA ALA A 4 -82.62 -23.08 -55.39
C ALA A 4 -82.76 -21.63 -54.85
N THR A 5 -81.79 -20.96 -54.20
CA THR A 5 -80.32 -21.09 -54.11
C THR A 5 -79.79 -19.99 -53.17
N ILE A 6 -78.69 -20.29 -52.44
CA ILE A 6 -77.56 -19.45 -51.94
C ILE A 6 -77.87 -18.10 -51.23
N ASP A 7 -77.20 -17.67 -50.15
CA ASP A 7 -75.75 -17.54 -49.95
C ASP A 7 -75.44 -17.07 -48.51
N SER A 8 -74.19 -17.30 -48.08
CA SER A 8 -73.44 -16.58 -47.05
C SER A 8 -73.72 -16.82 -45.55
N THR A 9 -73.09 -17.92 -45.06
CA THR A 9 -72.15 -17.97 -43.93
C THR A 9 -72.55 -17.31 -42.60
N ASP A 10 -73.09 -18.14 -41.70
CA ASP A 10 -73.25 -17.86 -40.27
C ASP A 10 -71.92 -17.62 -39.55
N LYS A 11 -71.86 -16.51 -38.80
CA LYS A 11 -70.75 -16.14 -37.91
C LYS A 11 -71.06 -16.60 -36.48
N PRO A 12 -70.15 -17.33 -35.80
CA PRO A 12 -70.50 -18.09 -34.61
C PRO A 12 -70.44 -17.29 -33.29
N VAL A 13 -71.45 -17.60 -32.47
CA VAL A 13 -71.47 -17.91 -31.02
C VAL A 13 -70.20 -17.60 -30.22
N GLY A 14 -70.42 -16.90 -29.09
CA GLY A 14 -69.41 -16.52 -28.12
C GLY A 14 -68.60 -17.68 -27.54
N ALA A 15 -67.35 -17.37 -27.21
CA ALA A 15 -66.46 -18.24 -26.47
C ALA A 15 -65.95 -17.50 -25.23
N ALA A 16 -66.17 -18.15 -24.09
CA ALA A 16 -65.81 -17.73 -22.76
C ALA A 16 -64.31 -17.42 -22.61
N SER A 17 -64.04 -16.42 -21.79
CA SER A 17 -62.74 -16.05 -21.22
C SER A 17 -62.00 -17.28 -20.67
N LYS A 18 -60.92 -17.69 -21.34
CA LYS A 18 -59.91 -18.59 -20.76
C LYS A 18 -58.93 -17.74 -19.95
N LYS A 19 -59.02 -17.83 -18.62
CA LYS A 19 -57.97 -17.41 -17.68
C LYS A 19 -56.64 -18.05 -18.09
N SER A 20 -55.68 -17.22 -18.46
CA SER A 20 -54.27 -17.62 -18.60
C SER A 20 -53.73 -17.99 -17.22
N ALA A 21 -53.36 -19.25 -17.05
CA ALA A 21 -52.63 -19.72 -15.88
C ALA A 21 -51.27 -19.00 -15.84
N LYS A 22 -51.07 -18.22 -14.77
CA LYS A 22 -49.78 -17.65 -14.41
C LYS A 22 -48.80 -18.80 -14.17
N LYS A 23 -47.81 -18.97 -15.06
CA LYS A 23 -46.64 -19.81 -14.76
C LYS A 23 -45.92 -19.17 -13.57
N GLU A 24 -45.78 -19.92 -12.48
CA GLU A 24 -44.86 -19.53 -11.41
C GLU A 24 -43.45 -19.72 -11.94
N GLU A 25 -42.73 -18.61 -12.11
CA GLU A 25 -41.29 -18.62 -12.37
C GLU A 25 -40.59 -19.34 -11.21
N PRO A 26 -39.68 -20.30 -11.48
CA PRO A 26 -38.92 -20.91 -10.41
C PRO A 26 -38.11 -19.80 -9.74
N LYS A 27 -38.30 -19.60 -8.44
CA LYS A 27 -37.46 -18.70 -7.67
C LYS A 27 -36.04 -19.23 -7.79
N ASP A 28 -35.18 -18.54 -8.53
CA ASP A 28 -33.76 -18.82 -8.60
C ASP A 28 -33.16 -18.67 -7.20
N THR A 29 -33.14 -19.78 -6.47
CA THR A 29 -32.49 -19.88 -5.18
C THR A 29 -30.98 -19.99 -5.42
N ILE A 30 -30.17 -19.37 -4.57
CA ILE A 30 -28.68 -19.40 -4.60
C ILE A 30 -28.06 -20.82 -4.63
N TRP A 31 -28.89 -21.85 -4.49
CA TRP A 31 -28.56 -23.26 -4.40
C TRP A 31 -28.72 -24.02 -5.74
N SER A 32 -28.98 -23.32 -6.85
CA SER A 32 -28.87 -23.95 -8.16
C SER A 32 -27.42 -24.39 -8.40
N ARG A 33 -27.20 -25.51 -9.09
CA ARG A 33 -25.85 -26.02 -9.38
C ARG A 33 -24.98 -24.96 -10.07
N ARG A 34 -25.60 -24.16 -10.95
CA ARG A 34 -24.92 -23.09 -11.70
C ARG A 34 -24.52 -21.94 -10.79
N ASP A 35 -25.40 -21.52 -9.89
CA ASP A 35 -25.13 -20.43 -8.96
C ASP A 35 -24.07 -20.83 -7.92
N PHE A 36 -24.12 -22.08 -7.45
CA PHE A 36 -23.09 -22.63 -6.57
C PHE A 36 -21.69 -22.56 -7.20
N PHE A 37 -21.52 -23.06 -8.44
CA PHE A 37 -20.22 -23.02 -9.11
C PHE A 37 -19.80 -21.59 -9.49
N SER A 38 -20.75 -20.71 -9.83
CA SER A 38 -20.45 -19.31 -10.14
C SER A 38 -19.99 -18.55 -8.90
N LEU A 39 -20.64 -18.76 -7.75
CA LEU A 39 -20.24 -18.19 -6.47
C LEU A 39 -18.88 -18.72 -6.02
N ALA A 40 -18.65 -20.03 -6.14
CA ALA A 40 -17.37 -20.64 -5.80
C ALA A 40 -16.23 -20.09 -6.66
N GLY A 41 -16.46 -19.91 -7.97
CA GLY A 41 -15.49 -19.31 -8.90
C GLY A 41 -15.14 -17.87 -8.53
N TRP A 42 -16.15 -17.02 -8.29
CA TRP A 42 -15.92 -15.63 -7.87
C TRP A 42 -15.28 -15.52 -6.49
N ALA A 43 -15.64 -16.40 -5.55
CA ALA A 43 -15.01 -16.47 -4.24
C ALA A 43 -13.51 -16.84 -4.34
N GLY A 44 -13.17 -17.83 -5.18
CA GLY A 44 -11.78 -18.21 -5.44
C GLY A 44 -10.97 -17.09 -6.10
N PHE A 45 -11.56 -16.38 -7.08
CA PHE A 45 -10.93 -15.23 -7.73
C PHE A 45 -10.69 -14.08 -6.73
N ALA A 46 -11.71 -13.72 -5.95
CA ALA A 46 -11.61 -12.68 -4.93
C ALA A 46 -10.59 -13.04 -3.84
N ALA A 47 -10.54 -14.31 -3.41
CA ALA A 47 -9.56 -14.78 -2.46
C ALA A 47 -8.14 -14.66 -3.02
N THR A 48 -7.92 -15.06 -4.28
CA THR A 48 -6.61 -14.97 -4.94
C THR A 48 -6.14 -13.51 -5.05
N LEU A 49 -7.03 -12.60 -5.46
CA LEU A 49 -6.73 -11.18 -5.49
C LEU A 49 -6.45 -10.62 -4.09
N GLY A 50 -7.28 -10.98 -3.10
CA GLY A 50 -7.11 -10.55 -1.72
C GLY A 50 -5.77 -10.98 -1.13
N PHE A 51 -5.42 -12.27 -1.24
CA PHE A 51 -4.11 -12.76 -0.80
C PHE A 51 -2.98 -12.09 -1.57
N SER A 52 -3.08 -11.96 -2.90
CA SER A 52 -2.05 -11.28 -3.71
C SER A 52 -1.80 -9.85 -3.23
N THR A 53 -2.86 -9.07 -2.97
CA THR A 53 -2.73 -7.70 -2.44
C THR A 53 -2.13 -7.69 -1.02
N LEU A 54 -2.53 -8.61 -0.14
CA LEU A 54 -1.95 -8.72 1.21
C LEU A 54 -0.46 -9.06 1.19
N PHE A 55 -0.04 -10.00 0.34
CA PHE A 55 1.38 -10.32 0.21
C PHE A 55 2.16 -9.23 -0.52
N PHE A 56 1.57 -8.55 -1.50
CA PHE A 56 2.20 -7.42 -2.17
C PHE A 56 2.42 -6.24 -1.21
N THR A 57 1.41 -5.89 -0.41
CA THR A 57 1.56 -4.86 0.65
C THR A 57 2.59 -5.27 1.69
N ARG A 58 2.72 -6.56 2.02
CA ARG A 58 3.80 -7.08 2.87
C ARG A 58 5.18 -6.75 2.33
N LEU A 59 5.37 -6.75 1.01
CA LEU A 59 6.66 -6.46 0.36
C LEU A 59 7.04 -4.98 0.45
N LEU A 60 6.06 -4.07 0.55
CA LEU A 60 6.32 -2.64 0.70
C LEU A 60 6.93 -2.29 2.06
N PHE A 61 6.86 -3.19 3.04
CA PHE A 61 7.42 -3.02 4.37
C PHE A 61 8.57 -4.02 4.62
N PRO A 62 9.82 -3.66 4.26
CA PRO A 62 10.97 -4.53 4.49
C PRO A 62 11.13 -4.85 5.98
N ARG A 63 11.22 -6.14 6.33
CA ARG A 63 11.38 -6.59 7.73
C ARG A 63 12.82 -6.62 8.21
N VAL A 64 13.77 -6.51 7.29
CA VAL A 64 15.21 -6.49 7.57
C VAL A 64 15.79 -5.29 6.86
N LEU A 65 16.30 -4.35 7.64
CA LEU A 65 17.05 -3.22 7.13
C LEU A 65 18.52 -3.63 7.16
N PHE A 66 19.18 -3.66 6.01
CA PHE A 66 20.63 -3.87 5.92
C PHE A 66 21.34 -2.57 6.32
N GLU A 67 21.24 -2.21 7.59
CA GLU A 67 22.02 -1.13 8.17
C GLU A 67 23.47 -1.63 8.35
N PRO A 68 24.49 -0.83 7.99
CA PRO A 68 25.84 -1.07 8.44
C PRO A 68 25.90 -1.25 9.97
N SER A 69 26.86 -2.01 10.49
CA SER A 69 26.98 -2.19 11.93
C SER A 69 27.12 -0.83 12.63
N PRO A 70 26.29 -0.49 13.62
CA PRO A 70 26.38 0.79 14.34
C PRO A 70 27.63 0.88 15.23
N ILE A 71 28.40 -0.21 15.31
CA ILE A 71 29.63 -0.33 16.08
C ILE A 71 30.80 -0.23 15.11
N PHE A 72 31.66 0.77 15.29
CA PHE A 72 32.87 0.94 14.50
C PHE A 72 34.05 1.39 15.38
N LYS A 73 35.28 1.16 14.89
CA LYS A 73 36.50 1.59 15.58
C LYS A 73 36.86 3.02 15.21
N ALA A 74 36.77 3.92 16.18
CA ALA A 74 37.06 5.34 16.01
C ALA A 74 38.52 5.73 16.34
N GLY A 75 39.50 4.83 16.17
CA GLY A 75 40.90 5.14 16.45
C GLY A 75 41.22 5.35 17.93
N ARG A 76 42.34 6.04 18.21
CA ARG A 76 42.83 6.33 19.57
C ARG A 76 42.49 7.76 19.99
N PRO A 77 42.37 8.07 21.29
CA PRO A 77 42.21 9.44 21.77
C PRO A 77 43.27 10.42 21.27
N SER A 78 44.51 9.95 21.06
CA SER A 78 45.62 10.72 20.50
C SER A 78 45.40 11.22 19.07
N ASP A 79 44.50 10.58 18.31
CA ASP A 79 44.24 10.92 16.91
C ASP A 79 43.36 12.18 16.77
N TYR A 80 42.88 12.71 17.89
CA TYR A 80 42.00 13.88 17.96
C TYR A 80 42.73 15.05 18.61
N THR A 81 42.71 16.21 17.96
CA THR A 81 43.28 17.46 18.48
C THR A 81 42.39 18.03 19.60
N VAL A 82 43.00 18.39 20.73
CA VAL A 82 42.31 19.06 21.83
C VAL A 82 41.81 20.43 21.38
N GLY A 83 40.54 20.73 21.65
CA GLY A 83 39.86 21.95 21.24
C GLY A 83 39.32 21.96 19.81
N ASP A 84 39.35 20.82 19.09
CA ASP A 84 38.87 20.74 17.71
C ASP A 84 37.77 19.68 17.53
N VAL A 85 36.99 19.85 16.46
CA VAL A 85 35.94 18.93 16.04
C VAL A 85 36.45 18.13 14.85
N SER A 86 36.56 16.81 15.02
CA SER A 86 36.96 15.90 13.96
C SER A 86 35.78 15.56 13.04
N THR A 87 35.97 15.78 11.74
CA THR A 87 35.00 15.47 10.69
C THR A 87 35.28 14.13 9.99
N LYS A 88 36.28 13.37 10.45
CA LYS A 88 36.77 12.13 9.83
C LYS A 88 35.67 11.10 9.58
N TYR A 89 34.74 10.95 10.52
CA TYR A 89 33.69 9.92 10.48
C TYR A 89 32.31 10.45 10.07
N VAL A 90 32.21 11.69 9.58
CA VAL A 90 30.93 12.31 9.20
C VAL A 90 30.32 11.62 7.98
N LYS A 91 31.15 11.26 6.99
CA LYS A 91 30.68 10.65 5.74
C LYS A 91 30.17 9.22 5.97
N ASP A 92 30.89 8.44 6.76
CA ASP A 92 30.65 7.00 6.88
C ASP A 92 29.71 6.67 8.04
N GLN A 93 29.76 7.43 9.14
CA GLN A 93 29.06 7.11 10.39
C GLN A 93 28.15 8.25 10.88
N ARG A 94 28.14 9.41 10.19
CA ARG A 94 27.42 10.63 10.59
C ARG A 94 27.69 11.02 12.04
N VAL A 95 28.95 11.00 12.46
CA VAL A 95 29.33 11.51 13.79
C VAL A 95 30.47 12.50 13.69
N TRP A 96 30.41 13.49 14.58
CA TRP A 96 31.57 14.29 14.95
C TRP A 96 32.15 13.79 16.24
N ILE A 97 33.47 13.75 16.30
CA ILE A 97 34.19 13.44 17.53
C ILE A 97 34.86 14.71 17.98
N VAL A 98 34.48 15.17 19.17
CA VAL A 98 34.97 16.41 19.75
C VAL A 98 35.87 16.06 20.92
N ARG A 99 37.04 16.68 20.96
CA ARG A 99 37.96 16.57 22.09
C ARG A 99 38.14 17.94 22.71
N ASP A 100 37.77 18.09 23.97
CA ASP A 100 38.02 19.29 24.75
C ASP A 100 39.09 19.00 25.83
N LEU A 101 39.24 19.91 26.79
CA LEU A 101 40.19 19.76 27.89
C LEU A 101 39.74 18.73 28.93
N GLU A 102 38.45 18.43 28.99
CA GLU A 102 37.85 17.53 29.99
C GLU A 102 37.80 16.08 29.48
N GLY A 103 37.68 15.90 28.16
CA GLY A 103 37.65 14.58 27.56
C GLY A 103 37.26 14.57 26.08
N ILE A 104 36.62 13.47 25.68
CA ILE A 104 36.14 13.23 24.32
C ILE A 104 34.65 12.90 24.39
N TYR A 105 33.88 13.56 23.55
CA TYR A 105 32.46 13.26 23.36
C TYR A 105 32.13 13.16 21.86
N VAL A 106 30.97 12.56 21.58
CA VAL A 106 30.53 12.27 20.21
C VAL A 106 29.17 12.92 20.00
N VAL A 107 29.02 13.59 18.86
CA VAL A 107 27.77 14.22 18.45
C VAL A 107 27.27 13.54 17.18
N TYR A 108 26.02 13.09 17.20
CA TYR A 108 25.39 12.50 16.03
C TYR A 108 24.99 13.60 15.05
N ALA A 109 25.55 13.55 13.84
CA ALA A 109 25.37 14.52 12.76
C ALA A 109 24.07 14.26 11.99
N LEU A 110 22.93 14.12 12.70
CA LEU A 110 21.60 14.01 12.12
C LEU A 110 20.80 15.27 12.47
N CYS A 111 20.50 16.08 11.48
CA CYS A 111 19.64 17.24 11.66
C CYS A 111 18.23 16.79 12.08
N THR A 112 17.77 17.31 13.21
CA THR A 112 16.44 16.99 13.78
C THR A 112 15.26 17.50 12.95
N HIS A 113 15.50 18.34 11.94
CA HIS A 113 14.46 18.80 11.03
C HIS A 113 14.00 17.68 10.08
N LEU A 114 14.89 17.23 9.20
CA LEU A 114 14.58 16.24 8.15
C LEU A 114 15.73 15.25 7.90
N GLY A 115 16.66 15.11 8.85
CA GLY A 115 17.70 14.08 8.79
C GLY A 115 18.92 14.37 7.88
N CYS A 116 19.05 15.61 7.38
CA CYS A 116 20.26 16.03 6.67
C CYS A 116 21.51 15.94 7.58
N THR A 117 22.67 15.65 7.01
CA THR A 117 23.95 15.71 7.75
C THR A 117 24.47 17.16 7.78
N PRO A 118 24.50 17.85 8.93
CA PRO A 118 25.02 19.22 8.99
C PRO A 118 26.53 19.23 8.75
N ARG A 119 27.11 20.43 8.55
CA ARG A 119 28.56 20.63 8.45
C ARG A 119 29.07 21.44 9.63
N TRP A 120 30.26 21.09 10.11
CA TRP A 120 30.98 21.90 11.10
C TRP A 120 31.68 23.08 10.39
N PHE A 121 31.41 24.29 10.85
CA PHE A 121 32.08 25.51 10.38
C PHE A 121 32.99 26.04 11.48
N LYS A 122 34.31 25.85 11.30
CA LYS A 122 35.34 26.29 12.27
C LYS A 122 35.32 27.80 12.52
N THR A 123 35.06 28.60 11.48
CA THR A 123 35.04 30.07 11.58
C THR A 123 33.98 30.58 12.55
N ASP A 124 32.84 29.89 12.61
CA ASP A 124 31.67 30.34 13.35
C ASP A 124 31.43 29.50 14.61
N ALA A 125 32.29 28.50 14.85
CA ALA A 125 32.15 27.48 15.89
C ALA A 125 30.73 26.87 15.95
N LYS A 126 30.12 26.60 14.80
CA LYS A 126 28.72 26.16 14.68
C LYS A 126 28.52 25.00 13.70
N TYR A 127 27.51 24.19 13.97
CA TYR A 127 27.03 23.12 13.10
C TYR A 127 25.90 23.65 12.22
N LYS A 128 26.12 23.83 10.92
CA LYS A 128 25.11 24.40 10.01
C LYS A 128 24.59 23.36 9.03
N CYS A 129 23.26 23.27 8.92
CA CYS A 129 22.55 22.42 7.99
C CYS A 129 22.18 23.21 6.72
N PRO A 130 22.66 22.81 5.53
CA PRO A 130 22.41 23.55 4.29
C PRO A 130 20.98 23.38 3.75
N CYS A 131 20.20 22.44 4.27
CA CYS A 131 18.89 22.10 3.70
C CYS A 131 17.85 23.20 3.94
N HIS A 132 17.70 23.66 5.19
CA HIS A 132 16.69 24.65 5.58
C HIS A 132 17.22 25.68 6.60
N GLY A 133 18.54 25.81 6.72
CA GLY A 133 19.16 26.86 7.54
C GLY A 133 19.20 26.61 9.04
N SER A 134 19.02 25.37 9.51
CA SER A 134 19.26 25.03 10.93
C SER A 134 20.75 25.27 11.28
N GLY A 135 21.05 25.96 12.36
CA GLY A 135 22.43 26.29 12.75
C GLY A 135 22.59 26.81 14.16
#